data_AF-A0A2W4P1Z4-F1
#
_entry.id   AF-A0A2W4P1Z4-F1
#
_cell.length_a   1.000
_cell.length_b   1.000
_cell.length_c   1.000
_cell.angle_alpha   90.00
_cell.angle_beta   90.00
_cell.angle_gamma   90.00
#
_symmetry.space_group_name_H-M   'P 1'
#
loop_
_entity.id
_entity.type
_entity.pdbx_description
1 polymer ?
#
loop_
_entity_poly.entity_id
_entity_poly.type
_entity_poly.pdbx_seq_one_letter_code
_entity_poly.pdbx_strand_id
1 'polypeptide(L)'
;MPWIELASGCDKRFYVEQSGEGGYGAICCSDEVASREFKAYVDLKNIGVTLLPTILPWTDPAGILVDGQTLMPKYQIQRLKIERTFKPQMCAFEVPPKTRKLLAGGNRELLLAGLQEIDANLARICGIVGELTLAVNKDDGRLYMLDFSPGADGSRALGQIQTIRTGLQNLQAALN
;
A
#
# COMPACT_ATOMS: atom_id res chain seq x y z
N MET A 1 3.99 -24.83 8.11
CA MET A 1 3.81 -23.98 9.31
C MET A 1 2.46 -23.29 9.22
N PRO A 2 1.72 -23.05 10.32
CA PRO A 2 0.44 -22.37 10.25
C PRO A 2 0.60 -20.90 9.85
N TRP A 3 -0.24 -20.46 8.92
CA TRP A 3 -0.37 -19.07 8.50
C TRP A 3 -1.60 -18.45 9.16
N ILE A 4 -1.53 -17.16 9.49
CA ILE A 4 -2.62 -16.41 10.09
C ILE A 4 -3.03 -15.23 9.20
N GLU A 5 -4.33 -14.93 9.14
CA GLU A 5 -4.83 -13.74 8.45
C GLU A 5 -4.49 -12.50 9.28
N LEU A 6 -3.81 -11.53 8.68
CA LEU A 6 -3.46 -10.27 9.34
C LEU A 6 -4.31 -9.09 8.83
N ALA A 7 -4.77 -9.16 7.58
CA ALA A 7 -5.64 -8.16 7.00
C ALA A 7 -6.51 -8.74 5.89
N SER A 8 -7.73 -8.23 5.77
CA SER A 8 -8.65 -8.53 4.67
C SER A 8 -9.19 -7.24 4.06
N GLY A 9 -9.22 -7.21 2.73
CA GLY A 9 -9.93 -6.24 1.92
C GLY A 9 -11.10 -6.90 1.20
N CYS A 10 -11.78 -6.14 0.34
CA CYS A 10 -12.92 -6.67 -0.43
C CYS A 10 -12.52 -7.79 -1.41
N ASP A 11 -11.29 -7.77 -1.92
CA ASP A 11 -10.83 -8.62 -3.03
C ASP A 11 -9.49 -9.34 -2.76
N LYS A 12 -8.82 -9.02 -1.64
CA LYS A 12 -7.51 -9.55 -1.25
C LYS A 12 -7.49 -9.92 0.23
N ARG A 13 -6.78 -10.98 0.57
CA ARG A 13 -6.48 -11.37 1.95
C ARG A 13 -4.98 -11.50 2.13
N PHE A 14 -4.48 -10.98 3.24
CA PHE A 14 -3.06 -10.98 3.58
C PHE A 14 -2.80 -11.90 4.76
N TYR A 15 -1.93 -12.87 4.53
CA TYR A 15 -1.53 -13.87 5.51
C TYR A 15 -0.06 -13.73 5.84
N VAL A 16 0.31 -14.03 7.10
CA VAL A 16 1.70 -14.09 7.55
C VAL A 16 1.95 -15.40 8.28
N GLU A 17 3.19 -15.87 8.29
CA GLU A 17 3.59 -17.01 9.10
C GLU A 17 3.43 -16.69 10.59
N GLN A 18 2.85 -17.61 11.36
CA GLN A 18 2.57 -17.41 12.77
C GLN A 18 3.85 -17.21 13.62
N SER A 19 4.97 -17.79 13.20
CA SER A 19 6.28 -17.59 13.84
C SER A 19 6.70 -16.11 13.83
N GLY A 20 6.17 -15.33 12.89
CA GLY A 20 6.46 -13.90 12.76
C GLY A 20 7.85 -13.59 12.24
N GLU A 21 8.67 -14.60 11.94
CA GLU A 21 10.06 -14.48 11.48
C GLU A 21 10.18 -14.10 9.99
N GLY A 22 9.09 -14.20 9.23
CA GLY A 22 9.04 -13.85 7.82
C GLY A 22 9.02 -12.34 7.55
N GLY A 23 9.92 -11.88 6.67
CA GLY A 23 9.92 -10.52 6.11
C GLY A 23 8.86 -10.27 5.02
N TYR A 24 8.11 -11.30 4.64
CA TYR A 24 7.06 -11.27 3.62
C TYR A 24 5.79 -11.93 4.17
N GLY A 25 4.65 -11.58 3.58
CA GLY A 25 3.40 -12.32 3.74
C GLY A 25 2.78 -12.67 2.39
N ALA A 26 1.82 -13.58 2.42
CA ALA A 26 1.15 -14.14 1.26
C ALA A 26 -0.14 -13.37 0.96
N ILE A 27 -0.37 -13.04 -0.31
CA ILE A 27 -1.62 -12.46 -0.78
C ILE A 27 -2.44 -13.52 -1.51
N CYS A 28 -3.64 -13.78 -1.01
CA CYS A 28 -4.65 -14.61 -1.66
C CYS A 28 -5.72 -13.71 -2.29
N CYS A 29 -5.91 -13.83 -3.61
CA CYS A 29 -6.89 -13.10 -4.41
C CYS A 29 -7.17 -13.82 -5.74
N SER A 30 -8.04 -13.25 -6.59
CA SER A 30 -8.27 -13.77 -7.94
C SER A 30 -7.10 -13.46 -8.89
N ASP A 31 -7.00 -14.18 -10.00
CA ASP A 31 -5.96 -13.95 -11.01
C ASP A 31 -6.09 -12.57 -11.67
N GLU A 32 -7.32 -12.09 -11.86
CA GLU A 32 -7.59 -10.75 -12.41
C GLU A 32 -7.09 -9.66 -11.47
N VAL A 33 -7.30 -9.81 -10.16
CA VAL A 33 -6.80 -8.88 -9.14
C VAL A 33 -5.27 -8.90 -9.11
N ALA A 34 -4.66 -10.08 -9.08
CA ALA A 34 -3.20 -10.20 -9.08
C ALA A 34 -2.57 -9.58 -10.33
N SER A 35 -3.13 -9.85 -11.52
CA SER A 35 -2.65 -9.30 -12.79
C SER A 35 -2.68 -7.77 -12.82
N ARG A 36 -3.77 -7.17 -12.33
CA ARG A 36 -3.90 -5.70 -12.22
C ARG A 36 -2.91 -5.09 -11.23
N GLU A 37 -2.75 -5.70 -10.05
CA GLU A 37 -1.78 -5.26 -9.04
C GLU A 37 -0.36 -5.30 -9.59
N PHE A 38 0.06 -6.42 -10.20
CA PHE A 38 1.40 -6.57 -10.75
C PHE A 38 1.69 -5.56 -11.86
N LYS A 39 0.74 -5.36 -12.77
CA LYS A 39 0.87 -4.36 -13.83
C LYS A 39 1.05 -2.96 -13.25
N ALA A 40 0.20 -2.58 -12.31
CA ALA A 40 0.30 -1.28 -11.65
C ALA A 40 1.61 -1.11 -10.88
N TYR A 41 2.06 -2.15 -10.18
CA TYR A 41 3.34 -2.17 -9.46
C TYR A 41 4.53 -1.92 -10.39
N VAL A 42 4.57 -2.61 -11.54
CA VAL A 42 5.61 -2.43 -12.56
C VAL A 42 5.55 -1.03 -13.16
N ASP A 43 4.35 -0.54 -13.48
CA ASP A 43 4.17 0.81 -14.03
C ASP A 43 4.63 1.89 -13.03
N LEU A 44 4.33 1.72 -11.74
CA LEU A 44 4.79 2.63 -10.66
C LEU A 44 6.32 2.62 -10.52
N LYS A 45 6.95 1.46 -10.59
CA LYS A 45 8.42 1.35 -10.61
C LYS A 45 9.04 2.02 -11.84
N ASN A 46 8.43 1.85 -13.01
CA ASN A 46 8.92 2.43 -14.26
C ASN A 46 8.87 3.96 -14.28
N ILE A 47 7.93 4.56 -13.53
CA ILE A 47 7.90 6.01 -13.37
C ILE A 47 8.81 6.53 -12.24
N GLY A 48 9.51 5.64 -11.53
CA GLY A 48 10.51 5.97 -10.51
C GLY A 48 9.97 6.06 -9.08
N VAL A 49 8.77 5.55 -8.79
CA VAL A 49 8.25 5.53 -7.41
C VAL A 49 9.04 4.51 -6.58
N THR A 50 9.58 4.97 -5.45
CA THR A 50 10.40 4.17 -4.51
C THR A 50 9.63 3.72 -3.28
N LEU A 51 8.47 4.33 -3.01
CA LEU A 51 7.64 4.10 -1.82
C LEU A 51 6.80 2.82 -1.90
N LEU A 52 7.27 1.79 -2.58
CA LEU A 52 6.50 0.56 -2.81
C LEU A 52 7.07 -0.57 -1.96
N PRO A 53 6.22 -1.36 -1.26
CA PRO A 53 6.68 -2.62 -0.69
C PRO A 53 7.21 -3.55 -1.78
N THR A 54 8.16 -4.40 -1.43
CA THR A 54 8.65 -5.41 -2.38
C THR A 54 7.55 -6.44 -2.66
N ILE A 55 7.26 -6.71 -3.94
CA ILE A 55 6.38 -7.81 -4.35
C ILE A 55 7.22 -8.88 -5.05
N LEU A 56 7.00 -10.13 -4.68
CA LEU A 56 7.64 -11.31 -5.25
C LEU A 56 6.58 -12.31 -5.74
N PRO A 57 6.83 -13.05 -6.82
CA PRO A 57 5.95 -14.14 -7.23
C PRO A 57 5.84 -15.21 -6.13
N TRP A 58 4.68 -15.83 -6.00
CA TRP A 58 4.52 -17.00 -5.14
C TRP A 58 5.12 -18.23 -5.84
N THR A 59 5.97 -18.97 -5.14
CA THR A 59 6.72 -20.09 -5.73
C THR A 59 6.44 -21.44 -5.09
N ASP A 60 5.77 -21.48 -3.94
CA ASP A 60 5.50 -22.74 -3.24
C ASP A 60 4.24 -23.43 -3.82
N PRO A 61 4.38 -24.57 -4.51
CA PRO A 61 3.24 -25.26 -5.09
C PRO A 61 2.28 -25.84 -4.03
N ALA A 62 2.72 -26.03 -2.78
CA ALA A 62 1.89 -26.54 -1.71
C ALA A 62 0.92 -25.49 -1.14
N GLY A 63 1.13 -24.21 -1.47
CA GLY A 63 0.32 -23.12 -0.94
C GLY A 63 0.56 -22.85 0.55
N ILE A 64 -0.43 -22.26 1.22
CA ILE A 64 -0.38 -21.97 2.66
C ILE A 64 -1.50 -22.71 3.39
N LEU A 65 -1.21 -23.19 4.60
CA LEU A 65 -2.19 -23.84 5.47
C LEU A 65 -2.75 -22.82 6.46
N VAL A 66 -4.06 -22.56 6.37
CA VAL A 66 -4.83 -21.67 7.26
C VAL A 66 -6.03 -22.45 7.76
N ASP A 67 -6.15 -22.64 9.08
CA ASP A 67 -7.30 -23.30 9.72
C ASP A 67 -7.71 -24.65 9.08
N GLY A 68 -6.73 -25.45 8.67
CA GLY A 68 -6.94 -26.75 8.03
C GLY A 68 -7.30 -26.69 6.54
N GLN A 69 -7.44 -25.48 5.97
CA GLN A 69 -7.62 -25.26 4.54
C GLN A 69 -6.28 -24.90 3.87
N THR A 70 -6.01 -25.52 2.72
CA THR A 70 -4.92 -25.08 1.85
C THR A 70 -5.43 -23.96 0.95
N LEU A 71 -4.79 -22.79 1.03
CA LEU A 71 -5.02 -21.67 0.13
C LEU A 71 -3.83 -21.54 -0.82
N MET A 72 -4.10 -21.08 -2.04
CA MET A 72 -3.06 -20.82 -3.05
C MET A 72 -2.85 -19.30 -3.18
N PRO A 73 -1.79 -18.74 -2.57
CA PRO A 73 -1.47 -17.34 -2.77
C PRO A 73 -1.09 -17.07 -4.21
N LYS A 74 -1.34 -15.84 -4.65
CA LYS A 74 -0.94 -15.36 -5.99
C LYS A 74 0.45 -14.75 -5.97
N TYR A 75 0.83 -14.11 -4.86
CA TYR A 75 2.13 -13.49 -4.69
C TYR A 75 2.49 -13.29 -3.22
N GLN A 76 3.75 -12.92 -2.98
CA GLN A 76 4.24 -12.47 -1.69
C GLN A 76 4.49 -10.96 -1.72
N ILE A 77 4.22 -10.30 -0.61
CA ILE A 77 4.48 -8.86 -0.43
C ILE A 77 5.25 -8.64 0.86
N GLN A 78 6.20 -7.70 0.84
CA GLN A 78 6.99 -7.31 1.99
C GLN A 78 6.05 -7.00 3.16
N ARG A 79 6.32 -7.63 4.29
CA ARG A 79 5.57 -7.40 5.50
C ARG A 79 5.99 -6.05 6.09
N LEU A 80 5.06 -5.10 6.09
CA LEU A 80 5.23 -3.81 6.74
C LEU A 80 4.55 -3.84 8.12
N LYS A 81 5.21 -3.29 9.14
CA LYS A 81 4.57 -3.09 10.45
C LYS A 81 3.78 -1.79 10.43
N ILE A 82 2.57 -1.87 9.89
CA ILE A 82 1.66 -0.73 9.76
C ILE A 82 0.59 -0.77 10.86
N GLU A 83 0.24 0.41 11.37
CA GLU A 83 -0.88 0.55 12.31
C GLU A 83 -2.21 0.73 11.58
N ARG A 84 -2.18 1.55 10.53
CA ARG A 84 -3.35 1.95 9.75
C ARG A 84 -2.90 2.60 8.44
N THR A 85 -3.79 2.53 7.45
CA THR A 85 -3.66 3.24 6.18
C THR A 85 -4.46 4.54 6.19
N PHE A 86 -4.09 5.48 5.33
CA PHE A 86 -4.83 6.72 5.10
C PHE A 86 -4.76 7.12 3.64
N LYS A 87 -5.63 8.04 3.24
CA LYS A 87 -5.81 8.46 1.86
C LYS A 87 -5.67 9.98 1.78
N PRO A 88 -4.77 10.54 0.96
CA PRO A 88 -4.56 11.99 0.91
C PRO A 88 -5.83 12.78 0.59
N GLN A 89 -6.71 12.29 -0.27
CA GLN A 89 -7.97 12.96 -0.59
C GLN A 89 -8.87 13.19 0.63
N MET A 90 -8.76 12.34 1.66
CA MET A 90 -9.49 12.52 2.93
C MET A 90 -8.88 13.62 3.82
N CYS A 91 -7.71 14.14 3.44
CA CYS A 91 -6.98 15.19 4.15
C CYS A 91 -7.09 16.56 3.45
N ALA A 92 -7.91 16.68 2.39
CA ALA A 92 -8.00 17.89 1.58
C ALA A 92 -8.56 19.11 2.33
N PHE A 93 -9.41 18.90 3.33
CA PHE A 93 -9.93 19.99 4.17
C PHE A 93 -9.09 20.18 5.43
N GLU A 94 -8.78 19.08 6.12
CA GLU A 94 -7.93 19.05 7.31
C GLU A 94 -7.27 17.68 7.44
N VAL A 95 -6.13 17.60 8.12
CA VAL A 95 -5.51 16.32 8.47
C VAL A 95 -6.21 15.75 9.72
N PRO A 96 -6.92 14.61 9.63
CA PRO A 96 -7.64 14.05 10.76
C PRO A 96 -6.70 13.71 11.93
N PRO A 97 -7.15 13.81 13.20
CA PRO A 97 -6.29 13.53 14.36
C PRO A 97 -5.61 12.15 14.33
N LYS A 98 -6.30 11.13 13.79
CA LYS A 98 -5.74 9.79 13.62
C LYS A 98 -4.57 9.79 12.63
N THR A 99 -4.70 10.47 11.50
CA THR A 99 -3.61 10.62 10.51
C THR A 99 -2.46 11.42 11.09
N ARG A 100 -2.72 12.50 11.83
CA ARG A 100 -1.66 13.25 12.54
C ARG A 100 -0.87 12.36 13.51
N LYS A 101 -1.57 11.51 14.28
CA LYS A 101 -0.91 10.56 15.20
C LYS A 101 -0.02 9.56 14.45
N LEU A 102 -0.46 9.07 13.29
CA LEU A 102 0.36 8.18 12.45
C LEU A 102 1.62 8.88 11.94
N LEU A 103 1.48 10.12 11.45
CA LEU A 103 2.61 10.92 10.98
C LEU A 103 3.61 11.23 12.11
N ALA A 104 3.11 11.56 13.30
CA ALA A 104 3.94 11.82 14.47
C ALA A 104 4.73 10.59 14.95
N GLY A 105 4.29 9.37 14.60
CA GLY A 105 4.99 8.13 14.90
C GLY A 105 6.06 7.74 13.87
N GLY A 106 6.15 8.44 12.73
CA GLY A 106 7.15 8.17 11.70
C GLY A 106 8.35 9.10 11.76
N ASN A 107 9.30 8.89 10.85
CA ASN A 107 10.47 9.77 10.71
C ASN A 107 10.11 10.97 9.85
N ARG A 108 10.06 12.17 10.44
CA ARG A 108 9.61 13.41 9.77
C ARG A 108 10.29 13.66 8.43
N GLU A 109 11.63 13.53 8.36
CA GLU A 109 12.39 13.80 7.14
C GLU A 109 12.05 12.80 6.03
N LEU A 110 11.98 11.51 6.38
CA LEU A 110 11.62 10.45 5.45
C LEU A 110 10.17 10.54 4.97
N LEU A 111 9.25 10.91 5.87
CA LEU A 111 7.85 11.15 5.52
C LEU A 111 7.70 12.34 4.57
N LEU A 112 8.38 13.45 4.85
CA LEU A 112 8.34 14.63 3.99
C LEU A 112 8.90 14.32 2.60
N ALA A 113 10.05 13.63 2.54
CA ALA A 113 10.65 13.19 1.28
C ALA A 113 9.68 12.28 0.48
N GLY A 114 9.01 11.34 1.15
CA GLY A 114 8.01 10.49 0.50
C GLY A 114 6.81 11.26 -0.02
N LEU A 115 6.26 12.21 0.75
CA LEU A 115 5.15 13.05 0.29
C LEU A 115 5.55 13.94 -0.90
N GLN A 116 6.79 14.43 -0.93
CA GLN A 116 7.33 15.20 -2.05
C GLN A 116 7.53 14.33 -3.31
N GLU A 117 8.00 13.10 -3.15
CA GLU A 117 8.12 12.14 -4.27
C GLU A 117 6.75 11.88 -4.93
N ILE A 118 5.72 11.69 -4.11
CA ILE A 118 4.35 11.49 -4.59
C ILE A 118 3.86 12.74 -5.32
N ASP A 119 4.02 13.93 -4.75
CA ASP A 119 3.53 15.16 -5.37
C ASP A 119 4.21 15.43 -6.73
N ALA A 120 5.53 15.18 -6.81
CA ALA A 120 6.30 15.31 -8.05
C ALA A 120 5.83 14.33 -9.15
N ASN A 121 5.31 13.16 -8.78
CA ASN A 121 4.82 12.14 -9.71
C ASN A 121 3.29 12.03 -9.75
N LEU A 122 2.56 12.95 -9.14
CA LEU A 122 1.15 12.77 -8.79
C LEU A 122 0.29 12.41 -10.00
N ALA A 123 0.43 13.13 -11.10
CA ALA A 123 -0.37 12.87 -12.31
C ALA A 123 -0.09 11.49 -12.91
N ARG A 124 1.15 11.02 -12.85
CA ARG A 124 1.55 9.69 -13.36
C ARG A 124 1.03 8.60 -12.44
N ILE A 125 1.16 8.77 -11.11
CA ILE A 125 0.62 7.86 -10.10
C ILE A 125 -0.90 7.74 -10.24
N CYS A 126 -1.63 8.86 -10.26
CA CYS A 126 -3.08 8.87 -10.41
C CYS A 126 -3.53 8.29 -11.76
N GLY A 127 -2.66 8.30 -12.77
CA GLY A 127 -2.86 7.64 -14.05
C GLY A 127 -2.66 6.12 -14.02
N ILE A 128 -2.24 5.53 -12.90
CA ILE A 128 -2.04 4.08 -12.76
C ILE A 128 -3.02 3.49 -11.73
N VAL A 129 -3.11 4.11 -10.56
CA VAL A 129 -3.86 3.57 -9.42
C VAL A 129 -5.33 3.99 -9.43
N GLY A 130 -6.21 3.14 -8.90
CA GLY A 130 -7.61 3.47 -8.67
C GLY A 130 -7.78 4.46 -7.52
N GLU A 131 -6.93 4.33 -6.51
CA GLU A 131 -6.89 5.18 -5.34
C GLU A 131 -5.48 5.29 -4.78
N LEU A 132 -5.15 6.43 -4.16
CA LEU A 132 -3.87 6.61 -3.48
C LEU A 132 -4.03 6.27 -1.99
N THR A 133 -3.57 5.08 -1.60
CA THR A 133 -3.55 4.62 -0.20
C THR A 133 -2.12 4.61 0.32
N LEU A 134 -1.91 5.23 1.48
CA LEU A 134 -0.62 5.39 2.13
C LEU A 134 -0.61 4.76 3.51
N ALA A 135 0.57 4.33 3.96
CA ALA A 135 0.82 3.87 5.32
C ALA A 135 2.19 4.33 5.80
N VAL A 136 2.37 4.41 7.12
CA VAL A 136 3.68 4.60 7.75
C VAL A 136 4.13 3.26 8.31
N ASN A 137 5.30 2.79 7.88
CA ASN A 137 5.91 1.60 8.44
C ASN A 137 6.62 1.96 9.76
N LYS A 138 6.30 1.24 10.83
CA LYS A 138 6.84 1.51 12.18
C LYS A 138 8.31 1.15 12.32
N ASP A 139 8.80 0.22 11.50
CA ASP A 139 10.19 -0.25 11.62
C ASP A 139 11.20 0.77 11.11
N ASP A 140 10.91 1.43 9.98
CA ASP A 140 11.82 2.40 9.35
C ASP A 140 11.29 3.85 9.38
N GLY A 141 10.06 4.06 9.84
CA GLY A 141 9.41 5.37 9.88
C GLY A 141 9.08 5.96 8.51
N ARG A 142 9.15 5.15 7.43
CA ARG A 142 8.93 5.60 6.04
C ARG A 142 7.48 5.49 5.63
N LEU A 143 7.14 6.28 4.60
CA LEU A 143 5.88 6.20 3.90
C LEU A 143 5.93 5.05 2.88
N TYR A 144 4.84 4.29 2.78
CA TYR A 144 4.64 3.32 1.71
C TYR A 144 3.28 3.54 1.06
N MET A 145 3.25 3.45 -0.27
CA MET A 145 2.03 3.28 -1.05
C MET A 145 1.59 1.82 -0.99
N LEU A 146 0.28 1.62 -0.86
CA LEU A 146 -0.37 0.32 -0.85
C LEU A 146 -1.55 0.36 -1.82
N ASP A 147 -2.06 -0.82 -2.18
CA ASP A 147 -3.27 -0.98 -3.00
C ASP A 147 -3.11 -0.33 -4.40
N PHE A 148 -2.32 -0.97 -5.26
CA PHE A 148 -1.85 -0.36 -6.50
C PHE A 148 -2.86 -0.47 -7.65
N SER A 149 -3.84 -1.36 -7.53
CA SER A 149 -4.73 -1.66 -8.66
C SER A 149 -5.56 -0.45 -9.09
N PRO A 150 -5.84 -0.31 -10.40
CA PRO A 150 -7.00 0.46 -10.85
C PRO A 150 -8.29 -0.12 -10.25
N GLY A 151 -9.36 0.67 -10.28
CA GLY A 151 -10.69 0.21 -9.88
C GLY A 151 -11.14 -1.01 -10.69
N ALA A 152 -12.16 -1.73 -10.20
CA ALA A 152 -12.58 -2.98 -10.82
C ALA A 152 -12.99 -2.83 -12.30
N ASP A 153 -13.54 -1.67 -12.64
CA ASP A 153 -13.95 -1.18 -13.97
C ASP A 153 -12.82 -0.52 -14.77
N GLY A 154 -11.59 -0.49 -14.24
CA GLY A 154 -10.46 0.21 -14.81
C GLY A 154 -10.38 1.70 -14.45
N SER A 155 -11.27 2.20 -13.59
CA SER A 155 -11.23 3.59 -13.12
C SER A 155 -9.93 3.93 -12.40
N ARG A 156 -9.55 5.20 -12.48
CA ARG A 156 -8.26 5.73 -12.00
C ARG A 156 -8.47 6.98 -11.15
N ALA A 157 -7.51 7.29 -10.29
CA ALA A 157 -7.58 8.43 -9.38
C ALA A 157 -7.45 9.81 -10.06
N LEU A 158 -7.27 9.87 -11.40
CA LEU A 158 -7.12 11.12 -12.17
C LEU A 158 -8.23 12.14 -11.90
N GLY A 159 -9.48 11.71 -11.79
CA GLY A 159 -10.61 12.62 -11.51
C GLY A 159 -10.53 13.32 -10.15
N GLN A 160 -9.72 12.80 -9.22
CA GLN A 160 -9.53 13.34 -7.88
C GLN A 160 -8.17 14.02 -7.69
N ILE A 161 -7.41 14.24 -8.77
CA ILE A 161 -6.01 14.68 -8.68
C ILE A 161 -5.83 15.98 -7.87
N GLN A 162 -6.73 16.95 -8.04
CA GLN A 162 -6.63 18.22 -7.30
C GLN A 162 -6.94 18.02 -5.81
N THR A 163 -7.95 17.23 -5.48
CA THR A 163 -8.28 16.88 -4.09
C THR A 163 -7.12 16.15 -3.42
N ILE A 164 -6.49 15.20 -4.14
CA ILE A 164 -5.32 14.48 -3.66
C ILE A 164 -4.15 15.45 -3.43
N ARG A 165 -3.88 16.36 -4.37
CA ARG A 165 -2.83 17.38 -4.23
C ARG A 165 -3.03 18.27 -3.01
N THR A 166 -4.24 18.81 -2.81
CA THR A 166 -4.55 19.60 -1.60
C THR A 166 -4.32 18.77 -0.34
N GLY A 167 -4.73 17.51 -0.35
CA GLY A 167 -4.47 16.57 0.73
C GLY A 167 -2.98 16.39 1.04
N LEU A 168 -2.14 16.21 0.00
CA LEU A 168 -0.69 16.10 0.14
C LEU A 168 -0.08 17.38 0.72
N GLN A 169 -0.52 18.55 0.27
CA GLN A 169 -0.06 19.84 0.81
C GLN A 169 -0.40 19.99 2.30
N ASN A 170 -1.62 19.61 2.70
CA ASN A 170 -2.02 19.63 4.11
C ASN A 170 -1.21 18.64 4.95
N LEU A 171 -0.90 17.44 4.42
CA LEU A 171 -0.05 16.46 5.09
C LEU A 171 1.38 16.98 5.27
N GLN A 172 1.96 17.61 4.24
CA GLN A 172 3.29 18.23 4.31
C GLN A 172 3.30 19.39 5.32
N ALA A 173 2.27 20.23 5.32
CA ALA A 173 2.14 21.32 6.29
C ALA A 173 1.98 20.81 7.73
N ALA A 174 1.31 19.68 7.94
CA ALA A 174 1.17 19.07 9.26
C ALA A 174 2.47 18.44 9.78
N LEU A 175 3.45 18.20 8.90
CA LEU A 175 4.80 17.79 9.28
C LEU A 175 5.73 18.97 9.54
N ASN A 176 5.34 20.21 9.19
CA ASN A 176 6.15 21.41 9.41
C ASN A 176 6.04 21.90 10.85
#